data_AF-A0A7C7XSA0-F1
#
_entry.id   AF-A0A7C7XSA0-F1
#
_cell.length_a   1.000
_cell.length_b   1.000
_cell.length_c   1.000
_cell.angle_alpha   90.00
_cell.angle_beta   90.00
_cell.angle_gamma   90.00
#
_symmetry.space_group_name_H-M   'P 1'
#
loop_
_entity.id
_entity.type
_entity.pdbx_description
1 polymer ?
#
loop_
_entity_poly.entity_id
_entity_poly.type
_entity_poly.pdbx_seq_one_letter_code
_entity_poly.pdbx_strand_id
1 'polypeptide(L)'
;MEAFARALESIPATLGENAGVNRLDCLLELRALHRGGNSEAGILRDGKAGTIDEALASAETLSHAIEAACETACGLLRVDQVISARGD
;
A
#
# COMPACT_ATOMS: atom_id res chain seq x y z
N MET A 1 11.39 7.64 -7.71
CA MET A 1 10.64 6.37 -7.77
C MET A 1 10.55 5.68 -6.41
N GLU A 2 11.57 5.79 -5.54
CA GLU A 2 11.53 5.22 -4.18
C GLU A 2 10.32 5.65 -3.34
N ALA A 3 9.91 6.91 -3.39
CA ALA A 3 8.77 7.39 -2.60
C ALA A 3 7.45 6.67 -2.96
N PHE A 4 7.24 6.39 -4.25
CA PHE A 4 6.07 5.64 -4.71
C PHE A 4 6.12 4.18 -4.25
N ALA A 5 7.28 3.53 -4.39
CA ALA A 5 7.47 2.16 -3.90
C ALA A 5 7.24 2.05 -2.38
N ARG A 6 7.78 3.00 -1.59
CA ARG A 6 7.52 3.08 -0.14
C ARG A 6 6.07 3.36 0.18
N ALA A 7 5.36 4.15 -0.64
CA ALA A 7 3.94 4.40 -0.44
C ALA A 7 3.09 3.12 -0.59
N LEU A 8 3.43 2.24 -1.53
CA LEU A 8 2.73 0.95 -1.70
C LEU A 8 2.89 0.04 -0.48
N GLU A 9 4.00 0.13 0.24
CA GLU A 9 4.23 -0.64 1.48
C GLU A 9 3.31 -0.20 2.63
N SER A 10 2.61 0.93 2.52
CA SER A 10 1.61 1.34 3.52
C SER A 10 0.48 0.32 3.68
N ILE A 11 0.10 -0.38 2.61
CA ILE A 11 -0.97 -1.39 2.64
C ILE A 11 -0.58 -2.60 3.52
N PRO A 12 0.50 -3.35 3.23
CA PRO A 12 0.92 -4.46 4.08
C PRO A 12 1.32 -4.01 5.50
N ALA A 13 1.93 -2.83 5.64
CA ALA A 13 2.22 -2.24 6.94
C ALA A 13 0.97 -2.08 7.82
N THR A 14 -0.12 -1.58 7.21
CA THR A 14 -1.40 -1.38 7.90
C THR A 14 -2.07 -2.71 8.23
N LEU A 15 -1.97 -3.72 7.35
CA LEU A 15 -2.48 -5.06 7.64
C LEU A 15 -1.77 -5.71 8.84
N GLY A 16 -0.43 -5.61 8.89
CA GLY A 16 0.34 -6.10 10.03
C GLY A 16 -0.01 -5.38 11.34
N GLU A 17 -0.10 -4.05 11.30
CA GLU A 17 -0.50 -3.26 12.47
C GLU A 17 -1.91 -3.62 12.97
N ASN A 18 -2.86 -3.81 12.06
CA ASN A 18 -4.22 -4.25 12.41
C ASN A 18 -4.27 -5.65 13.02
N ALA A 19 -3.30 -6.52 12.68
CA ALA A 19 -3.12 -7.83 13.30
C ALA A 19 -2.34 -7.76 14.63
N GLY A 20 -1.89 -6.58 15.06
CA GLY A 20 -1.19 -6.35 16.32
C GLY A 20 0.32 -6.62 16.27
N VAL A 21 0.91 -6.78 15.07
CA VAL A 21 2.36 -6.97 14.92
C VAL A 21 3.10 -5.65 14.65
N ASN A 22 4.42 -5.65 14.89
CA ASN A 22 5.25 -4.47 14.60
C ASN A 22 5.33 -4.22 13.09
N ARG A 23 5.03 -2.98 12.69
CA ARG A 23 5.05 -2.54 11.28
C ARG A 23 6.40 -2.79 10.59
N LEU A 24 7.51 -2.48 11.24
CA LEU A 24 8.83 -2.58 10.63
C LEU A 24 9.23 -4.04 10.41
N ASP A 25 9.02 -4.88 11.43
CA ASP A 25 9.36 -6.30 11.37
C ASP A 25 8.56 -7.01 10.26
N CYS A 26 7.26 -6.73 10.20
CA CYS A 26 6.35 -7.22 9.16
C CYS A 26 6.86 -6.88 7.74
N LEU A 27 7.24 -5.63 7.49
CA LEU A 27 7.77 -5.20 6.18
C LEU A 27 9.13 -5.83 5.87
N LEU A 28 9.99 -6.02 6.87
CA LEU A 28 11.30 -6.64 6.68
C LEU A 28 11.17 -8.12 6.29
N GLU A 29 10.31 -8.87 6.97
CA GLU A 29 10.00 -10.26 6.63
C GLU A 29 9.40 -10.38 5.23
N LEU A 30 8.41 -9.53 4.90
CA LEU A 30 7.78 -9.53 3.58
C LEU A 30 8.80 -9.27 2.45
N ARG A 31 9.66 -8.27 2.63
CA ARG A 31 10.75 -7.99 1.67
C ARG A 31 11.74 -9.14 1.56
N ALA A 32 12.04 -9.84 2.66
CA ALA A 32 12.93 -10.99 2.63
C ALA A 32 12.35 -12.13 1.78
N LEU A 33 11.05 -12.41 1.90
CA LEU A 33 10.36 -13.41 1.08
C LEU A 33 10.34 -13.02 -0.41
N HIS A 34 10.03 -11.76 -0.73
CA HIS A 34 10.03 -11.26 -2.11
C HIS A 34 11.44 -11.33 -2.74
N ARG A 35 12.48 -10.97 -1.98
CA ARG A 35 13.89 -11.13 -2.42
C ARG A 35 14.29 -12.58 -2.59
N GLY A 36 13.67 -13.49 -1.84
CA GLY A 36 13.82 -14.94 -1.99
C GLY A 36 13.11 -15.53 -3.21
N GLY A 37 12.39 -14.71 -3.99
CA GLY A 37 11.70 -15.13 -5.22
C GLY A 37 10.24 -15.54 -5.03
N ASN A 38 9.66 -15.36 -3.83
CA ASN A 38 8.25 -15.64 -3.60
C ASN A 38 7.39 -14.40 -3.96
N SER A 39 6.86 -14.37 -5.18
CA SER A 39 5.97 -13.30 -5.67
C SER A 39 4.59 -13.30 -5.00
N GLU A 40 4.16 -14.46 -4.52
CA GLU A 40 2.86 -14.66 -3.87
C GLU A 40 2.90 -14.35 -2.36
N ALA A 41 4.01 -13.82 -1.86
CA ALA A 41 4.12 -13.45 -0.45
C ALA A 41 3.32 -12.18 -0.14
N GLY A 42 2.54 -12.23 0.95
CA GLY A 42 1.75 -11.13 1.49
C GLY A 42 1.68 -11.20 3.01
N ILE A 43 0.72 -10.50 3.61
CA ILE A 43 0.48 -10.49 5.06
C ILE A 43 -0.70 -11.39 5.38
N LEU A 44 -0.46 -12.41 6.20
CA LEU A 44 -1.46 -13.37 6.66
C LEU A 44 -2.36 -12.77 7.75
N ARG A 45 -3.44 -13.49 8.09
CA ARG A 45 -4.40 -13.07 9.11
C ARG A 45 -3.78 -12.83 10.49
N ASP A 46 -2.71 -13.55 10.81
CA ASP A 46 -1.97 -13.41 12.08
C ASP A 46 -0.91 -12.30 12.04
N GLY A 47 -0.85 -11.53 10.94
CA GLY A 47 0.08 -10.42 10.74
C GLY A 47 1.45 -10.81 10.22
N LYS A 48 1.75 -12.11 10.09
CA LYS A 48 3.06 -12.57 9.59
C LYS A 48 3.14 -12.55 8.08
N ALA A 49 4.36 -12.43 7.56
CA ALA A 49 4.59 -12.56 6.13
C ALA A 49 4.53 -14.04 5.70
N GLY A 50 3.83 -14.34 4.62
CA GLY A 50 3.68 -15.70 4.10
C GLY A 50 3.02 -15.74 2.74
N THR A 51 2.95 -16.91 2.12
CA THR A 51 2.30 -17.09 0.81
C THR A 51 0.79 -16.91 0.94
N ILE A 52 0.19 -16.11 0.06
CA ILE A 52 -1.26 -15.92 -0.03
C ILE A 52 -1.83 -16.93 -1.02
N ASP A 53 -2.80 -17.72 -0.56
CA ASP A 53 -3.53 -18.71 -1.37
C ASP A 53 -5.05 -18.55 -1.27
N GLU A 54 -5.56 -18.06 -0.14
CA GLU A 54 -7.00 -17.95 0.13
C GLU A 54 -7.62 -16.57 -0.14
N ALA A 55 -6.81 -15.54 -0.42
CA ALA A 55 -7.27 -14.14 -0.49
C ALA A 55 -6.91 -13.46 -1.82
N LEU A 56 -7.36 -14.03 -2.94
CA LEU A 56 -7.14 -13.48 -4.28
C LEU A 56 -8.13 -12.36 -4.60
N ALA A 57 -7.63 -11.28 -5.20
CA ALA A 57 -8.41 -10.14 -5.67
C ALA A 57 -8.29 -9.97 -7.19
N SER A 58 -9.27 -9.30 -7.80
CA SER A 58 -9.22 -8.98 -9.23
C SER A 58 -8.06 -8.02 -9.53
N ALA A 59 -7.19 -8.42 -10.46
CA ALA A 59 -6.07 -7.58 -10.90
C ALA A 59 -6.53 -6.26 -11.53
N GLU A 60 -7.66 -6.28 -12.25
CA GLU A 60 -8.24 -5.09 -12.87
C GLU A 60 -8.68 -4.07 -11.81
N THR A 61 -9.35 -4.54 -10.76
CA THR A 61 -9.77 -3.68 -9.64
C THR A 61 -8.57 -3.07 -8.92
N LEU A 62 -7.50 -3.85 -8.71
CA LEU A 62 -6.28 -3.33 -8.08
C LEU A 62 -5.55 -2.33 -8.98
N SER A 63 -5.49 -2.57 -10.29
CA SER A 63 -4.88 -1.63 -11.25
C SER A 63 -5.60 -0.28 -11.22
N HIS A 64 -6.93 -0.31 -11.35
CA HIS A 64 -7.74 0.91 -11.32
C HIS A 64 -7.62 1.67 -9.99
N ALA A 65 -7.51 0.96 -8.86
CA ALA A 65 -7.31 1.61 -7.56
C ALA A 65 -5.98 2.38 -7.50
N ILE A 66 -4.89 1.79 -8.03
CA ILE A 66 -3.58 2.42 -8.06
C ILE A 66 -3.57 3.61 -9.03
N GLU A 67 -4.19 3.47 -10.21
CA GLU A 67 -4.34 4.54 -11.20
C GLU A 67 -5.10 5.74 -10.61
N ALA A 68 -6.29 5.50 -10.06
CA ALA A 68 -7.12 6.55 -9.47
C ALA A 68 -6.43 7.26 -8.30
N ALA A 69 -5.74 6.52 -7.43
CA ALA A 69 -4.97 7.09 -6.33
C ALA A 69 -3.82 7.98 -6.85
N CYS A 70 -3.10 7.53 -7.88
CA CYS A 70 -2.00 8.27 -8.50
C CYS A 70 -2.50 9.56 -9.17
N GLU A 71 -3.60 9.49 -9.93
CA GLU A 71 -4.22 10.65 -10.58
C GLU A 71 -4.69 11.68 -9.54
N THR A 72 -5.33 11.21 -8.46
CA THR A 72 -5.77 12.07 -7.37
C THR A 72 -4.60 12.76 -6.69
N ALA A 73 -3.54 12.02 -6.35
CA ALA A 73 -2.34 12.58 -5.75
C ALA A 73 -1.68 13.62 -6.67
N CYS A 74 -1.55 13.33 -7.97
CA CYS A 74 -1.04 14.27 -8.96
C CYS A 74 -1.94 15.50 -9.12
N GLY A 75 -3.27 15.33 -9.04
CA GLY A 75 -4.24 16.42 -9.04
C GLY A 75 -4.03 17.36 -7.85
N LEU A 76 -3.96 16.80 -6.64
CA LEU A 76 -3.76 17.56 -5.40
C LEU A 76 -2.41 18.29 -5.38
N LEU A 77 -1.32 17.62 -5.80
CA LEU A 77 0.01 18.23 -5.84
C LEU A 77 0.14 19.41 -6.82
N ARG A 78 -0.79 19.52 -7.79
CA ARG A 78 -0.85 20.64 -8.73
C ARG A 78 -1.62 21.85 -8.19
N VAL A 79 -2.35 21.69 -7.09
CA VAL A 79 -3.05 22.81 -6.45
C VAL A 79 -2.04 23.60 -5.64
N ASP A 80 -1.63 24.75 -6.15
CA ASP A 80 -0.70 25.66 -5.49
C ASP A 80 -1.40 26.69 -4.60
N GLN A 81 -2.65 27.03 -4.90
CA GLN A 81 -3.45 28.00 -4.16
C GLN A 81 -4.90 27.51 -3.97
N VAL A 82 -5.45 27.77 -2.79
CA VAL A 82 -6.88 27.58 -2.50
C VAL A 82 -7.51 28.95 -2.33
N ILE A 83 -8.45 29.30 -3.21
CA ILE A 83 -9.17 30.57 -3.16
C ILE A 83 -10.53 30.31 -2.49
N SER A 84 -10.77 30.96 -1.35
CA SER A 84 -12.09 30.96 -0.70
C SER A 84 -12.84 32.24 -1.07
N ALA A 85 -14.01 32.09 -1.70
CA ALA A 85 -14.87 33.22 -2.10
C ALA A 85 -15.95 33.57 -1.04
N ARG A 86 -15.95 32.93 0.12
CA ARG A 86 -16.77 33.34 1.27
C ARG A 86 -15.98 34.32 2.15
N GLY A 87 -15.95 35.58 1.74
CA GLY A 87 -16.15 36.68 2.68
C GLY A 87 -17.66 36.85 2.89
N ASP A 88 -18.07 37.47 3.98
CA ASP A 88 -19.47 37.79 4.27
C ASP A 88 -20.25 38.38 3.07
#